data_AF-A0A6M1SM23-F1
#
_entry.id   AF-A0A6M1SM23-F1
#
_cell.length_a   1.000
_cell.length_b   1.000
_cell.length_c   1.000
_cell.angle_alpha   90.00
_cell.angle_beta   90.00
_cell.angle_gamma   90.00
#
_symmetry.space_group_name_H-M   'P 1'
#
loop_
_entity.id
_entity.type
_entity.pdbx_description
1 polymer ?
#
loop_
_entity_poly.entity_id
_entity_poly.type
_entity_poly.pdbx_seq_one_letter_code
_entity_poly.pdbx_strand_id
1 'polypeptide(L)'
;MLKSTDDLRITEIKPLPTPIDVMRQHPRTDAATRTVIAARHAFHNILTGRDDRLAVVVGPCSIHDPKAAMDYARRLVVLREELGDRLEIIMRVYFEKPRTTVGWKGLINDPDLDGSFNIAEGLNVARTMLLDVNNLGLPAACEFLDMTTPQYIADLVSWAAIGARTTESQIHRELASGLSCPVGFKNGTDGNVKIALDAVLSASHPHHFLAVTKDGRSAIAATTGNEDCHIILRGGKTTNYDAANVEAAALAATKAGLNPAIMIDASHANSSKDPENQPKVLADIGNQMAAGDRRIVGVMIESNLVAGRQDLVAGKELVYGQSITDGCIDWDTTVTALNTLAHAVEKRRAVTTQAVA
;
A
#
# COMPACT_ATOMS: atom_id res chain seq x y z
N MET A 1 10.59 -1.09 -51.41
CA MET A 1 10.37 -0.48 -50.09
C MET A 1 10.81 -1.47 -49.03
N LEU A 2 11.60 -1.03 -48.05
CA LEU A 2 11.86 -1.83 -46.85
C LEU A 2 10.54 -1.94 -46.08
N LYS A 3 10.20 -3.14 -45.61
CA LYS A 3 9.07 -3.31 -44.68
C LYS A 3 9.49 -2.73 -43.33
N SER A 4 8.64 -1.90 -42.72
CA SER A 4 8.91 -1.43 -41.35
C SER A 4 8.95 -2.62 -40.39
N THR A 5 9.88 -2.59 -39.45
CA THR A 5 9.93 -3.48 -38.28
C THR A 5 9.59 -2.73 -36.98
N ASP A 6 9.34 -1.42 -37.08
CA ASP A 6 9.19 -0.50 -35.97
C ASP A 6 7.72 -0.18 -35.70
N ASP A 7 7.34 -0.10 -34.42
CA ASP A 7 6.02 0.30 -33.93
C ASP A 7 4.79 -0.37 -34.59
N LEU A 8 4.97 -1.60 -35.09
CA LEU A 8 3.95 -2.34 -35.85
C LEU A 8 2.64 -2.62 -35.08
N ARG A 9 2.65 -2.46 -33.76
CA ARG A 9 1.49 -2.66 -32.86
C ARG A 9 1.25 -1.46 -31.95
N ILE A 10 1.85 -0.31 -32.26
CA ILE A 10 1.65 0.94 -31.53
C ILE A 10 0.71 1.81 -32.34
N THR A 11 -0.45 2.12 -31.77
CA THR A 11 -1.43 3.00 -32.44
C THR A 11 -1.05 4.46 -32.32
N GLU A 12 -0.41 4.85 -31.22
CA GLU A 12 -0.03 6.22 -30.91
C GLU A 12 1.01 6.25 -29.77
N ILE A 13 1.92 7.22 -29.80
CA ILE A 13 2.81 7.57 -28.67
C ILE A 13 2.65 9.06 -28.39
N LYS A 14 2.22 9.39 -27.17
CA LYS A 14 2.08 10.78 -26.70
C LYS A 14 3.08 11.07 -25.59
N PRO A 15 3.76 12.23 -25.59
CA PRO A 15 4.57 12.65 -24.47
C PRO A 15 3.69 12.95 -23.25
N LEU A 16 4.16 12.58 -22.05
CA LEU A 16 3.57 12.96 -20.77
C LEU A 16 4.19 14.26 -20.25
N PRO A 17 3.49 15.04 -19.39
CA PRO A 17 4.14 16.13 -18.65
C PRO A 17 5.31 15.57 -17.83
N THR A 18 6.39 16.33 -17.69
CA THR A 18 7.54 15.83 -16.93
C THR A 18 7.22 15.76 -15.43
N PRO A 19 7.89 14.89 -14.65
CA PRO A 19 7.71 14.87 -13.21
C PRO A 19 7.91 16.23 -12.55
N ILE A 20 8.91 17.02 -12.98
CA ILE A 20 9.17 18.34 -12.40
C ILE A 20 8.04 19.33 -12.69
N ASP A 21 7.37 19.24 -13.84
CA ASP A 21 6.24 20.11 -14.17
C ASP A 21 5.04 19.84 -13.23
N VAL A 22 4.68 18.57 -13.06
CA VAL A 22 3.60 18.15 -12.14
C VAL A 22 3.96 18.50 -10.69
N MET A 23 5.22 18.31 -10.29
CA MET A 23 5.70 18.66 -8.95
C MET A 23 5.69 20.18 -8.68
N ARG A 24 5.93 21.01 -9.70
CA ARG A 24 5.85 22.48 -9.58
C ARG A 24 4.42 22.99 -9.51
N GLN A 25 3.49 22.33 -10.20
CA GLN A 25 2.06 22.65 -10.13
C GLN A 25 1.48 22.30 -8.76
N HIS A 26 1.95 21.20 -8.16
CA HIS A 26 1.51 20.71 -6.85
C HIS A 26 2.71 20.56 -5.89
N PRO A 27 3.31 21.68 -5.43
CA PRO A 27 4.49 21.63 -4.58
C PRO A 27 4.13 21.03 -3.21
N ARG A 28 5.06 20.25 -2.65
CA ARG A 28 4.91 19.81 -1.25
C ARG A 28 4.89 21.02 -0.33
N THR A 29 4.04 20.96 0.69
CA THR A 29 4.05 21.92 1.79
C THR A 29 4.94 21.41 2.93
N ASP A 30 5.26 22.29 3.88
CA ASP A 30 5.95 21.88 5.11
C ASP A 30 5.10 20.92 5.95
N ALA A 31 3.77 21.09 5.96
CA ALA A 31 2.85 20.22 6.69
C ALA A 31 2.90 18.79 6.12
N ALA A 32 2.71 18.66 4.80
CA ALA A 32 2.80 17.37 4.12
C ALA A 32 4.18 16.71 4.30
N THR A 33 5.25 17.51 4.20
CA THR A 33 6.63 17.02 4.39
C THR A 33 6.83 16.45 5.81
N ARG A 34 6.35 17.14 6.85
CA ARG A 34 6.41 16.64 8.23
C ARG A 34 5.62 15.35 8.41
N THR A 35 4.41 15.27 7.85
CA THR A 35 3.58 14.06 7.90
C THR A 35 4.32 12.85 7.32
N VAL A 36 4.88 13.00 6.12
CA VAL A 36 5.61 11.92 5.43
C VAL A 36 6.85 11.48 6.22
N ILE A 37 7.67 12.44 6.67
CA ILE A 37 8.90 12.14 7.41
C ILE A 37 8.56 11.42 8.73
N ALA A 38 7.59 11.94 9.49
CA ALA A 38 7.20 11.36 10.76
C ALA A 38 6.66 9.92 10.60
N ALA A 39 5.82 9.69 9.59
CA ALA A 39 5.25 8.37 9.34
C ALA A 39 6.31 7.35 8.87
N ARG A 40 7.26 7.76 8.02
CA ARG A 40 8.39 6.89 7.62
C ARG A 40 9.25 6.50 8.84
N HIS A 41 9.58 7.46 9.70
CA HIS A 41 10.32 7.19 10.94
C HIS A 41 9.54 6.29 11.91
N ALA A 42 8.24 6.55 12.10
CA ALA A 42 7.38 5.72 12.94
C ALA A 42 7.36 4.28 12.44
N PHE A 43 7.16 4.07 11.14
CA PHE A 43 7.12 2.75 10.55
C PHE A 43 8.48 2.04 10.64
N HIS A 44 9.61 2.75 10.43
CA HIS A 44 10.95 2.22 10.66
C HIS A 44 11.16 1.75 12.12
N ASN A 45 10.69 2.53 13.10
CA ASN A 45 10.77 2.14 14.50
C ASN A 45 9.93 0.89 14.81
N ILE A 46 8.73 0.77 14.20
CA ILE A 46 7.88 -0.41 14.29
C ILE A 46 8.59 -1.63 13.68
N LEU A 47 9.15 -1.50 12.47
CA LEU A 47 9.89 -2.57 11.80
C LEU A 47 11.10 -3.04 12.61
N THR A 48 11.83 -2.11 13.23
CA THR A 48 13.03 -2.42 14.04
C THR A 48 12.71 -2.81 15.49
N GLY A 49 11.42 -2.88 15.85
CA GLY A 49 10.97 -3.27 17.19
C GLY A 49 11.23 -2.24 18.30
N ARG A 50 11.59 -1.00 17.92
CA ARG A 50 11.78 0.15 18.83
C ARG A 50 10.46 0.85 19.19
N ASP A 51 9.43 0.65 18.39
CA ASP A 51 8.06 1.09 18.64
C ASP A 51 7.17 -0.16 18.62
N ASP A 52 6.33 -0.32 19.64
CA ASP A 52 5.45 -1.46 19.82
C ASP A 52 4.03 -1.19 19.32
N ARG A 53 3.77 -0.05 18.66
CA ARG A 53 2.52 0.20 17.97
C ARG A 53 2.32 -0.75 16.78
N LEU A 54 1.08 -0.86 16.32
CA LEU A 54 0.73 -1.60 15.11
C LEU A 54 0.60 -0.63 13.93
N ALA A 55 1.30 -0.87 12.83
CA ALA A 55 1.08 -0.12 11.61
C ALA A 55 -0.20 -0.60 10.91
N VAL A 56 -1.09 0.33 10.53
CA VAL A 56 -2.39 -0.01 9.94
C VAL A 56 -2.56 0.70 8.60
N VAL A 57 -2.42 -0.05 7.50
CA VAL A 57 -2.69 0.47 6.15
C VAL A 57 -4.16 0.24 5.81
N VAL A 58 -4.97 1.29 5.89
CA VAL A 58 -6.44 1.17 5.81
C VAL A 58 -7.05 2.21 4.88
N GLY A 59 -7.97 1.78 4.04
CA GLY A 59 -8.69 2.67 3.10
C GLY A 59 -9.22 1.92 1.89
N PRO A 60 -9.71 2.66 0.87
CA PRO A 60 -10.38 2.05 -0.27
C PRO A 60 -9.48 1.09 -1.05
N CYS A 61 -10.07 0.05 -1.67
CA CYS A 61 -9.33 -0.86 -2.56
C CYS A 61 -8.58 -0.08 -3.66
N SER A 62 -9.27 0.87 -4.29
CA SER A 62 -8.71 1.89 -5.17
C SER A 62 -9.52 3.19 -5.12
N ILE A 63 -8.85 4.32 -5.35
CA ILE A 63 -9.44 5.66 -5.39
C ILE A 63 -9.94 5.95 -6.80
N HIS A 64 -11.25 6.20 -6.96
CA HIS A 64 -11.87 6.61 -8.22
C HIS A 64 -12.57 7.98 -8.13
N ASP A 65 -12.93 8.41 -6.92
CA ASP A 65 -13.51 9.72 -6.64
C ASP A 65 -12.67 10.44 -5.56
N PRO A 66 -11.88 11.47 -5.92
CA PRO A 66 -11.11 12.26 -4.97
C PRO A 66 -11.96 12.90 -3.87
N LYS A 67 -13.23 13.25 -4.14
CA LYS A 67 -14.11 13.86 -3.13
C LYS A 67 -14.47 12.86 -2.04
N ALA A 68 -14.96 11.68 -2.42
CA ALA A 68 -15.21 10.59 -1.46
C ALA A 68 -13.96 10.17 -0.69
N ALA A 69 -12.81 10.13 -1.37
CA ALA A 69 -11.55 9.78 -0.73
C ALA A 69 -11.12 10.82 0.32
N MET A 70 -11.36 12.12 0.08
CA MET A 70 -11.09 13.17 1.06
C MET A 70 -12.13 13.23 2.20
N ASP A 71 -13.39 12.84 1.97
CA ASP A 71 -14.34 12.60 3.08
C ASP A 71 -13.82 11.48 3.98
N TYR A 72 -13.47 10.33 3.40
CA TYR A 72 -12.85 9.22 4.14
C TYR A 72 -11.59 9.65 4.91
N ALA A 73 -10.69 10.41 4.28
CA ALA A 73 -9.47 10.91 4.92
C ALA A 73 -9.74 11.81 6.14
N ARG A 74 -10.72 12.72 6.03
CA ARG A 74 -11.11 13.61 7.14
C ARG A 74 -11.71 12.85 8.32
N ARG A 75 -12.39 11.73 8.07
CA ARG A 75 -12.87 10.86 9.17
C ARG A 75 -11.73 10.03 9.76
N LEU A 76 -10.82 9.53 8.93
CA LEU A 76 -9.72 8.67 9.37
C LEU A 76 -8.66 9.42 10.19
N VAL A 77 -8.39 10.68 9.89
CA VAL A 77 -7.41 11.46 10.66
C VAL A 77 -7.81 11.63 12.13
N VAL A 78 -9.10 11.74 12.43
CA VAL A 78 -9.60 11.79 13.82
C VAL A 78 -9.24 10.51 14.57
N LEU A 79 -9.45 9.34 13.95
CA LEU A 79 -9.09 8.05 14.56
C LEU A 79 -7.57 7.87 14.67
N ARG A 80 -6.79 8.42 13.73
CA ARG A 80 -5.32 8.43 13.81
C ARG A 80 -4.84 9.20 15.03
N GLU A 81 -5.47 10.33 15.35
CA GLU A 81 -5.16 11.11 16.55
C GLU A 81 -5.58 10.37 17.83
N GLU A 82 -6.81 9.87 17.89
CA GLU A 82 -7.37 9.19 19.06
C GLU A 82 -6.66 7.86 19.41
N LEU A 83 -6.19 7.12 18.40
CA LEU A 83 -5.58 5.80 18.56
C LEU A 83 -4.05 5.83 18.38
N GLY A 84 -3.46 7.02 18.22
CA GLY A 84 -2.07 7.21 17.82
C GLY A 84 -1.02 6.68 18.79
N ASP A 85 -1.39 6.46 20.06
CA ASP A 85 -0.56 5.84 21.10
C ASP A 85 -0.43 4.32 20.94
N ARG A 86 -1.30 3.68 20.15
CA ARG A 86 -1.36 2.22 19.93
C ARG A 86 -1.20 1.86 18.45
N LEU A 87 -1.66 2.70 17.54
CA LEU A 87 -1.69 2.45 16.10
C LEU A 87 -0.95 3.56 15.34
N GLU A 88 -0.21 3.16 14.30
CA GLU A 88 0.28 4.07 13.26
C GLU A 88 -0.62 3.91 12.02
N ILE A 89 -1.68 4.70 11.95
CA ILE A 89 -2.72 4.60 10.90
C ILE A 89 -2.29 5.33 9.63
N ILE A 90 -2.12 4.60 8.53
CA ILE A 90 -1.73 5.12 7.22
C ILE A 90 -2.87 4.89 6.23
N MET A 91 -3.32 5.95 5.56
CA MET A 91 -4.41 5.83 4.59
C MET A 91 -3.93 5.07 3.35
N ARG A 92 -4.69 4.06 2.93
CA ARG A 92 -4.50 3.39 1.64
C ARG A 92 -5.01 4.29 0.50
N VAL A 93 -4.09 4.82 -0.31
CA VAL A 93 -4.36 5.71 -1.46
C VAL A 93 -3.84 5.04 -2.74
N TYR A 94 -4.52 3.97 -3.16
CA TYR A 94 -4.11 3.20 -4.33
C TYR A 94 -4.89 3.71 -5.54
N PHE A 95 -4.20 4.13 -6.59
CA PHE A 95 -4.85 4.67 -7.79
C PHE A 95 -5.30 3.59 -8.75
N GLU A 96 -4.68 2.42 -8.69
CA GLU A 96 -4.89 1.37 -9.68
C GLU A 96 -4.95 0.00 -9.00
N LYS A 97 -5.58 -0.93 -9.71
CA LYS A 97 -5.59 -2.34 -9.33
C LYS A 97 -5.16 -3.18 -10.52
N PRO A 98 -4.04 -3.92 -10.44
CA PRO A 98 -3.57 -4.74 -11.54
C PRO A 98 -4.58 -5.87 -11.83
N ARG A 99 -5.05 -5.93 -13.09
CA ARG A 99 -6.07 -6.88 -13.58
C ARG A 99 -5.55 -7.68 -14.76
N THR A 100 -5.91 -8.97 -14.81
CA THR A 100 -5.64 -9.87 -15.95
C THR A 100 -6.71 -9.76 -17.04
N THR A 101 -7.88 -9.23 -16.71
CA THR A 101 -9.02 -9.02 -17.63
C THR A 101 -9.21 -7.54 -17.98
N VAL A 102 -10.05 -7.26 -18.98
CA VAL A 102 -10.42 -5.90 -19.40
C VAL A 102 -11.22 -5.20 -18.30
N GLY A 103 -10.98 -3.89 -18.14
CA GLY A 103 -11.78 -2.98 -17.32
C GLY A 103 -10.95 -1.77 -16.85
N TRP A 104 -11.59 -0.88 -16.07
CA TRP A 104 -10.98 0.37 -15.60
C TRP A 104 -9.56 0.19 -15.06
N LYS A 105 -8.64 1.03 -15.55
CA LYS A 105 -7.20 0.95 -15.34
C LYS A 105 -6.68 1.80 -14.17
N GLY A 106 -7.59 2.46 -13.46
CA GLY A 106 -7.26 3.28 -12.30
C GLY A 106 -7.22 4.76 -12.60
N LEU A 107 -7.17 5.57 -11.55
CA LEU A 107 -7.36 7.03 -11.60
C LEU A 107 -6.23 7.76 -12.32
N ILE A 108 -5.00 7.25 -12.23
CA ILE A 108 -3.88 7.83 -12.99
C ILE A 108 -4.10 7.55 -14.47
N ASN A 109 -4.42 6.32 -14.84
CA ASN A 109 -4.59 5.94 -16.24
C ASN A 109 -5.82 6.55 -16.90
N ASP A 110 -6.96 6.56 -16.20
CA ASP A 110 -8.28 6.88 -16.75
C ASP A 110 -9.13 7.63 -15.70
N PRO A 111 -8.80 8.91 -15.43
CA PRO A 111 -9.42 9.68 -14.34
C PRO A 111 -10.91 9.96 -14.55
N ASP A 112 -11.36 10.02 -15.81
CA ASP A 112 -12.73 10.34 -16.21
C ASP A 112 -13.67 9.12 -16.21
N LEU A 113 -13.12 7.92 -15.94
CA LEU A 113 -13.84 6.63 -15.90
C LEU A 113 -14.55 6.28 -17.22
N ASP A 114 -14.10 6.82 -18.35
CA ASP A 114 -14.74 6.72 -19.66
C ASP A 114 -13.87 6.05 -20.74
N GLY A 115 -12.63 5.67 -20.39
CA GLY A 115 -11.67 5.06 -21.31
C GLY A 115 -10.96 6.07 -22.22
N SER A 116 -10.99 7.37 -21.89
CA SER A 116 -10.25 8.42 -22.61
C SER A 116 -8.73 8.36 -22.38
N PHE A 117 -8.30 7.73 -21.28
CA PHE A 117 -6.90 7.61 -20.87
C PHE A 117 -6.17 8.96 -20.74
N ASN A 118 -6.80 9.94 -20.08
CA ASN A 118 -6.16 11.23 -19.81
C ASN A 118 -5.11 11.15 -18.68
N ILE A 119 -3.98 10.50 -18.96
CA ILE A 119 -2.92 10.22 -17.98
C ILE A 119 -2.31 11.51 -17.41
N ALA A 120 -2.20 12.56 -18.23
CA ALA A 120 -1.67 13.84 -17.78
C ALA A 120 -2.54 14.46 -16.67
N GLU A 121 -3.86 14.41 -16.81
CA GLU A 121 -4.78 14.82 -15.75
C GLU A 121 -4.72 13.88 -14.55
N GLY A 122 -4.71 12.56 -14.78
CA GLY A 122 -4.65 11.56 -13.72
C GLY A 122 -3.42 11.71 -12.82
N LEU A 123 -2.25 12.07 -13.37
CA LEU A 123 -1.04 12.38 -12.61
C LEU A 123 -1.22 13.62 -11.71
N ASN A 124 -1.87 14.67 -12.21
CA ASN A 124 -2.17 15.87 -11.44
C ASN A 124 -3.15 15.58 -10.30
N VAL A 125 -4.23 14.86 -10.60
CA VAL A 125 -5.25 14.44 -9.61
C VAL A 125 -4.63 13.57 -8.53
N ALA A 126 -3.83 12.56 -8.91
CA ALA A 126 -3.17 11.65 -7.96
C ALA A 126 -2.21 12.40 -7.03
N ARG A 127 -1.40 13.32 -7.58
CA ARG A 127 -0.47 14.11 -6.77
C ARG A 127 -1.20 15.07 -5.83
N THR A 128 -2.24 15.75 -6.31
CA THR A 128 -3.09 16.64 -5.51
C THR A 128 -3.71 15.87 -4.34
N MET A 129 -4.27 14.69 -4.61
CA MET A 129 -4.88 13.83 -3.59
C MET A 129 -3.89 13.46 -2.49
N LEU A 130 -2.67 13.03 -2.86
CA LEU A 130 -1.64 12.70 -1.87
C LEU A 130 -1.19 13.93 -1.07
N LEU A 131 -1.08 15.09 -1.72
CA LEU A 131 -0.71 16.33 -1.06
C LEU A 131 -1.78 16.72 -0.03
N ASP A 132 -3.05 16.67 -0.40
CA ASP A 132 -4.18 17.03 0.46
C ASP A 132 -4.31 16.07 1.65
N VAL A 133 -4.16 14.76 1.44
CA VAL A 133 -4.14 13.77 2.53
C VAL A 133 -3.01 14.06 3.52
N ASN A 134 -1.78 14.27 3.03
CA ASN A 134 -0.66 14.57 3.92
C ASN A 134 -0.79 15.93 4.61
N ASN A 135 -1.43 16.92 3.98
CA ASN A 135 -1.72 18.23 4.59
C ASN A 135 -2.71 18.14 5.76
N LEU A 136 -3.57 17.11 5.81
CA LEU A 136 -4.42 16.85 6.97
C LEU A 136 -3.65 16.30 8.17
N GLY A 137 -2.39 15.90 8.02
CA GLY A 137 -1.65 15.14 9.05
C GLY A 137 -1.82 13.62 8.95
N LEU A 138 -2.49 13.14 7.90
CA LEU A 138 -2.71 11.72 7.61
C LEU A 138 -1.70 11.25 6.54
N PRO A 139 -0.81 10.30 6.83
CA PRO A 139 0.11 9.77 5.83
C PRO A 139 -0.61 8.86 4.84
N ALA A 140 -0.08 8.82 3.61
CA ALA A 140 -0.60 7.99 2.53
C ALA A 140 0.30 6.80 2.20
N ALA A 141 -0.33 5.68 1.86
CA ALA A 141 0.27 4.45 1.35
C ALA A 141 -0.17 4.19 -0.10
N CYS A 142 0.77 3.80 -0.96
CA CYS A 142 0.51 3.47 -2.37
C CYS A 142 1.04 2.09 -2.77
N GLU A 143 0.62 1.58 -3.92
CA GLU A 143 1.30 0.48 -4.61
C GLU A 143 1.94 1.02 -5.88
N PHE A 144 3.20 0.64 -6.12
CA PHE A 144 3.92 1.03 -7.33
C PHE A 144 3.94 -0.13 -8.33
N LEU A 145 3.34 0.11 -9.49
CA LEU A 145 3.13 -0.88 -10.55
C LEU A 145 4.11 -0.72 -11.73
N ASP A 146 4.86 0.38 -11.75
CA ASP A 146 5.81 0.73 -12.80
C ASP A 146 6.94 1.63 -12.24
N MET A 147 7.95 1.89 -13.08
CA MET A 147 9.18 2.60 -12.72
C MET A 147 9.13 4.12 -12.95
N THR A 148 8.06 4.60 -13.58
CA THR A 148 7.88 6.00 -13.99
C THR A 148 7.06 6.77 -12.97
N THR A 149 5.90 6.23 -12.57
CA THR A 149 4.95 6.83 -11.63
C THR A 149 5.59 7.27 -10.30
N PRO A 150 6.52 6.51 -9.68
CA PRO A 150 7.22 6.96 -8.47
C PRO A 150 7.88 8.34 -8.60
N GLN A 151 8.35 8.72 -9.79
CA GLN A 151 8.98 10.02 -9.99
C GLN A 151 8.03 11.20 -9.80
N TYR A 152 6.72 10.99 -9.97
CA TYR A 152 5.69 12.02 -9.83
C TYR A 152 5.15 12.16 -8.41
N ILE A 153 5.16 11.07 -7.62
CA ILE A 153 4.37 11.03 -6.37
C ILE A 153 5.10 10.46 -5.15
N ALA A 154 6.24 9.76 -5.30
CA ALA A 154 6.86 9.04 -4.18
C ALA A 154 7.37 9.96 -3.05
N ASP A 155 7.55 11.24 -3.31
CA ASP A 155 7.90 12.25 -2.30
C ASP A 155 6.77 12.54 -1.30
N LEU A 156 5.54 12.07 -1.59
CA LEU A 156 4.34 12.19 -0.76
C LEU A 156 3.87 10.84 -0.17
N VAL A 157 4.60 9.75 -0.42
CA VAL A 157 4.22 8.39 0.02
C VAL A 157 5.00 8.01 1.27
N SER A 158 4.29 7.60 2.32
CA SER A 158 4.90 7.23 3.61
C SER A 158 5.22 5.74 3.72
N TRP A 159 4.51 4.90 2.97
CA TRP A 159 4.73 3.46 2.89
C TRP A 159 4.28 2.95 1.53
N ALA A 160 4.96 1.96 0.95
CA ALA A 160 4.59 1.42 -0.34
C ALA A 160 4.41 -0.10 -0.32
N ALA A 161 3.56 -0.62 -1.20
CA ALA A 161 3.48 -2.05 -1.49
C ALA A 161 4.07 -2.39 -2.87
N ILE A 162 4.67 -3.57 -2.94
CA ILE A 162 4.84 -4.32 -4.18
C ILE A 162 3.88 -5.51 -4.16
N GLY A 163 3.00 -5.55 -5.16
CA GLY A 163 1.91 -6.51 -5.24
C GLY A 163 2.35 -7.95 -5.48
N ALA A 164 1.45 -8.90 -5.22
CA ALA A 164 1.71 -10.34 -5.33
C ALA A 164 2.14 -10.79 -6.74
N ARG A 165 1.81 -10.01 -7.78
CA ARG A 165 2.16 -10.30 -9.18
C ARG A 165 3.49 -9.68 -9.61
N THR A 166 4.03 -8.75 -8.83
CA THR A 166 5.26 -8.02 -9.12
C THR A 166 6.36 -8.27 -8.09
N THR A 167 6.05 -8.91 -6.95
CA THR A 167 7.04 -9.33 -5.94
C THR A 167 8.18 -10.17 -6.52
N GLU A 168 7.91 -11.04 -7.50
CA GLU A 168 8.94 -11.87 -8.15
C GLU A 168 9.68 -11.13 -9.27
N SER A 169 9.19 -9.96 -9.68
CA SER A 169 9.77 -9.17 -10.75
C SER A 169 11.05 -8.48 -10.28
N GLN A 170 12.17 -8.77 -10.96
CA GLN A 170 13.47 -8.17 -10.67
C GLN A 170 13.41 -6.63 -10.67
N ILE A 171 12.83 -6.02 -11.72
CA ILE A 171 12.78 -4.56 -11.85
C ILE A 171 12.00 -3.89 -10.70
N HIS A 172 11.01 -4.58 -10.12
CA HIS A 172 10.26 -4.06 -8.97
C HIS A 172 11.04 -4.17 -7.66
N ARG A 173 11.89 -5.21 -7.51
CA ARG A 173 12.83 -5.34 -6.37
C ARG A 173 13.92 -4.26 -6.45
N GLU A 174 14.43 -4.01 -7.65
CA GLU A 174 15.38 -2.93 -7.93
C GLU A 174 14.76 -1.56 -7.65
N LEU A 175 13.51 -1.32 -8.09
CA LEU A 175 12.76 -0.11 -7.74
C LEU A 175 12.64 0.05 -6.22
N ALA A 176 12.18 -0.99 -5.52
CA ALA A 176 11.97 -0.96 -4.07
C ALA A 176 13.25 -0.63 -3.29
N SER A 177 14.40 -1.08 -3.78
CA SER A 177 15.72 -0.76 -3.19
C SER A 177 16.07 0.74 -3.23
N GLY A 178 15.40 1.53 -4.08
CA GLY A 178 15.59 2.97 -4.21
C GLY A 178 14.41 3.81 -3.71
N LEU A 179 13.31 3.20 -3.27
CA LEU A 179 12.18 3.94 -2.72
C LEU A 179 12.56 4.54 -1.37
N SER A 180 12.23 5.82 -1.16
CA SER A 180 12.56 6.56 0.07
C SER A 180 11.65 6.24 1.27
N CYS A 181 10.76 5.26 1.14
CA CYS A 181 9.81 4.84 2.15
C CYS A 181 9.96 3.33 2.42
N PRO A 182 9.48 2.85 3.58
CA PRO A 182 9.33 1.41 3.82
C PRO A 182 8.48 0.72 2.76
N VAL A 183 8.82 -0.53 2.44
CA VAL A 183 8.17 -1.31 1.39
C VAL A 183 7.71 -2.68 1.89
N GLY A 184 6.43 -2.97 1.71
CA GLY A 184 5.88 -4.30 1.96
C GLY A 184 5.75 -5.13 0.68
N PHE A 185 6.35 -6.32 0.67
CA PHE A 185 6.22 -7.29 -0.42
C PHE A 185 5.13 -8.32 -0.13
N LYS A 186 4.10 -8.38 -0.96
CA LYS A 186 3.05 -9.41 -0.86
C LYS A 186 3.58 -10.78 -1.23
N ASN A 187 3.20 -11.82 -0.48
CA ASN A 187 3.41 -13.21 -0.90
C ASN A 187 2.73 -13.50 -2.26
N GLY A 188 3.20 -14.53 -2.96
CA GLY A 188 2.68 -14.91 -4.29
C GLY A 188 1.19 -15.24 -4.26
N THR A 189 0.52 -15.12 -5.41
CA THR A 189 -0.94 -15.33 -5.51
C THR A 189 -1.39 -16.75 -5.11
N ASP A 190 -0.49 -17.72 -5.12
CA ASP A 190 -0.69 -19.09 -4.69
C ASP A 190 -0.40 -19.34 -3.20
N GLY A 191 0.19 -18.35 -2.50
CA GLY A 191 0.59 -18.44 -1.09
C GLY A 191 2.11 -18.48 -0.87
N ASN A 192 2.94 -18.42 -1.92
CA ASN A 192 4.38 -18.55 -1.79
C ASN A 192 5.01 -17.36 -1.03
N VAL A 193 5.43 -17.58 0.22
CA VAL A 193 6.10 -16.59 1.07
C VAL A 193 7.56 -16.39 0.69
N LYS A 194 8.23 -17.41 0.13
CA LYS A 194 9.65 -17.35 -0.21
C LYS A 194 9.95 -16.23 -1.20
N ILE A 195 9.10 -16.02 -2.21
CA ILE A 195 9.33 -14.95 -3.19
C ILE A 195 9.32 -13.55 -2.56
N ALA A 196 8.56 -13.34 -1.48
CA ALA A 196 8.52 -12.08 -0.75
C ALA A 196 9.76 -11.92 0.13
N LEU A 197 10.24 -12.99 0.78
CA LEU A 197 11.50 -12.97 1.52
C LEU A 197 12.70 -12.70 0.60
N ASP A 198 12.76 -13.37 -0.55
CA ASP A 198 13.79 -13.12 -1.57
C ASP A 198 13.73 -11.66 -2.06
N ALA A 199 12.54 -11.09 -2.17
CA ALA A 199 12.34 -9.70 -2.58
C ALA A 199 12.82 -8.70 -1.51
N VAL A 200 12.51 -8.94 -0.22
CA VAL A 200 13.02 -8.14 0.90
C VAL A 200 14.55 -8.17 0.93
N LEU A 201 15.16 -9.36 0.81
CA LEU A 201 16.61 -9.50 0.78
C LEU A 201 17.24 -8.83 -0.45
N SER A 202 16.61 -8.95 -1.62
CA SER A 202 17.09 -8.26 -2.83
C SER A 202 17.02 -6.75 -2.67
N ALA A 203 15.91 -6.23 -2.16
CA ALA A 203 15.69 -4.79 -2.02
C ALA A 203 16.62 -4.14 -1.00
N SER A 204 17.16 -4.88 -0.03
CA SER A 204 18.14 -4.36 0.93
C SER A 204 19.53 -4.10 0.35
N HIS A 205 19.79 -4.48 -0.91
CA HIS A 205 21.07 -4.30 -1.58
C HIS A 205 21.03 -3.20 -2.66
N PRO A 206 22.18 -2.60 -3.01
CA PRO A 206 22.30 -1.70 -4.16
C PRO A 206 21.95 -2.35 -5.51
N HIS A 207 21.26 -1.62 -6.37
CA HIS A 207 20.89 -2.02 -7.72
C HIS A 207 21.08 -0.90 -8.75
N HIS A 208 21.00 -1.26 -10.03
CA HIS A 208 20.88 -0.31 -11.13
C HIS A 208 19.68 -0.67 -12.01
N PHE A 209 18.87 0.32 -12.39
CA PHE A 209 17.73 0.08 -13.28
C PHE A 209 17.44 1.27 -14.20
N LEU A 210 16.73 1.01 -15.29
CA LEU A 210 16.28 2.05 -16.22
C LEU A 210 15.15 2.86 -15.57
N ALA A 211 15.37 4.18 -15.49
CA ALA A 211 14.46 5.12 -14.85
C ALA A 211 14.21 6.33 -15.75
N VAL A 212 13.37 7.24 -15.26
CA VAL A 212 13.12 8.54 -15.87
C VAL A 212 13.56 9.63 -14.89
N THR A 213 14.33 10.60 -15.38
CA THR A 213 14.73 11.80 -14.62
C THR A 213 13.52 12.69 -14.31
N LYS A 214 13.67 13.65 -13.40
CA LYS A 214 12.61 14.62 -13.14
C LYS A 214 12.25 15.47 -14.37
N ASP A 215 13.17 15.63 -15.31
CA ASP A 215 12.95 16.33 -16.59
C ASP A 215 12.42 15.41 -17.70
N GLY A 216 11.96 14.19 -17.38
CA GLY A 216 11.30 13.29 -18.34
C GLY A 216 12.25 12.52 -19.27
N ARG A 217 13.57 12.57 -19.05
CA ARG A 217 14.56 11.83 -19.86
C ARG A 217 14.85 10.46 -19.30
N SER A 218 15.01 9.45 -20.16
CA SER A 218 15.51 8.13 -19.77
C SER A 218 16.89 8.24 -19.11
N ALA A 219 17.10 7.48 -18.05
CA ALA A 219 18.32 7.48 -17.25
C ALA A 219 18.57 6.10 -16.60
N ILE A 220 19.72 5.98 -15.95
CA ILE A 220 20.04 4.86 -15.06
C ILE A 220 19.92 5.37 -13.62
N ALA A 221 19.09 4.74 -12.81
CA ALA A 221 19.07 4.93 -11.37
C ALA A 221 20.05 3.95 -10.72
N ALA A 222 20.86 4.43 -9.78
CA ALA A 222 21.68 3.62 -8.89
C ALA A 222 21.14 3.77 -7.46
N THR A 223 20.86 2.66 -6.79
CA THR A 223 20.26 2.65 -5.44
C THR A 223 21.27 2.22 -4.39
N THR A 224 20.99 2.53 -3.14
CA THR A 224 21.83 2.14 -1.99
C THR A 224 21.31 0.90 -1.26
N GLY A 225 20.16 0.37 -1.67
CA GLY A 225 19.40 -0.59 -0.87
C GLY A 225 18.41 0.08 0.07
N ASN A 226 17.36 -0.66 0.43
CA ASN A 226 16.30 -0.25 1.33
C ASN A 226 16.17 -1.28 2.47
N GLU A 227 16.61 -0.91 3.67
CA GLU A 227 16.56 -1.77 4.86
C GLU A 227 15.15 -1.88 5.46
N ASP A 228 14.23 -0.99 5.09
CA ASP A 228 12.87 -0.92 5.62
C ASP A 228 11.87 -1.75 4.80
N CYS A 229 12.31 -2.93 4.37
CA CYS A 229 11.49 -3.86 3.63
C CYS A 229 10.94 -4.97 4.54
N HIS A 230 9.69 -5.37 4.33
CA HIS A 230 9.04 -6.44 5.09
C HIS A 230 8.10 -7.27 4.21
N ILE A 231 7.61 -8.41 4.73
CA ILE A 231 6.63 -9.23 4.01
C ILE A 231 5.19 -8.88 4.39
N ILE A 232 4.26 -9.15 3.46
CA ILE A 232 2.82 -9.06 3.66
C ILE A 232 2.19 -10.44 3.38
N LEU A 233 1.59 -11.03 4.40
CA LEU A 233 0.77 -12.25 4.28
C LEU A 233 -0.64 -11.88 3.82
N ARG A 234 -1.04 -12.33 2.63
CA ARG A 234 -2.29 -11.94 1.96
C ARG A 234 -3.14 -13.09 1.47
N GLY A 235 -2.85 -14.29 1.97
CA GLY A 235 -3.41 -15.56 1.56
C GLY A 235 -2.84 -16.06 0.23
N GLY A 236 -3.39 -17.18 -0.25
CA GLY A 236 -3.04 -17.84 -1.49
C GLY A 236 -4.18 -18.73 -1.96
N LYS A 237 -3.89 -20.02 -2.17
CA LYS A 237 -4.94 -21.04 -2.32
C LYS A 237 -5.76 -21.23 -1.03
N THR A 238 -5.12 -21.03 0.11
CA THR A 238 -5.72 -20.99 1.45
C THR A 238 -5.40 -19.64 2.10
N THR A 239 -6.08 -19.33 3.20
CA THR A 239 -5.70 -18.22 4.07
C THR A 239 -4.33 -18.49 4.72
N ASN A 240 -3.65 -17.44 5.16
CA ASN A 240 -2.35 -17.53 5.84
C ASN A 240 -2.17 -16.46 6.94
N TYR A 241 -3.27 -16.04 7.58
CA TYR A 241 -3.25 -15.06 8.67
C TYR A 241 -3.13 -15.69 10.06
N ASP A 242 -3.40 -16.99 10.20
CA ASP A 242 -3.40 -17.68 11.50
C ASP A 242 -1.99 -17.83 12.10
N ALA A 243 -1.95 -18.13 13.39
CA ALA A 243 -0.70 -18.24 14.16
C ALA A 243 0.29 -19.26 13.59
N ALA A 244 -0.18 -20.37 13.00
CA ALA A 244 0.69 -21.39 12.44
C ALA A 244 1.39 -20.89 11.16
N ASN A 245 0.66 -20.16 10.32
CA ASN A 245 1.23 -19.51 9.14
C ASN A 245 2.17 -18.35 9.50
N VAL A 246 1.85 -17.55 10.52
CA VAL A 246 2.73 -16.49 11.04
C VAL A 246 4.03 -17.10 11.58
N GLU A 247 3.95 -18.19 12.35
CA GLU A 247 5.13 -18.93 12.85
C GLU A 247 6.00 -19.44 11.69
N ALA A 248 5.38 -20.11 10.72
CA ALA A 248 6.10 -20.65 9.56
C ALA A 248 6.81 -19.55 8.75
N ALA A 249 6.14 -18.41 8.54
CA ALA A 249 6.72 -17.25 7.87
C ALA A 249 7.88 -16.63 8.66
N ALA A 250 7.74 -16.53 9.99
CA ALA A 250 8.79 -16.01 10.88
C ALA A 250 10.03 -16.90 10.90
N LEU A 251 9.86 -18.23 10.94
CA LEU A 251 10.96 -19.19 10.86
C LEU A 251 11.67 -19.10 9.51
N ALA A 252 10.91 -18.97 8.41
CA ALA A 252 11.47 -18.80 7.08
C ALA A 252 12.26 -17.48 6.95
N ALA A 253 11.75 -16.38 7.51
CA ALA A 253 12.44 -15.09 7.53
C ALA A 253 13.75 -15.16 8.31
N THR A 254 13.71 -15.73 9.51
CA THR A 254 14.90 -15.91 10.36
C THR A 254 15.96 -16.78 9.66
N LYS A 255 15.54 -17.87 9.00
CA LYS A 255 16.44 -18.72 8.21
C LYS A 255 17.08 -17.98 7.03
N ALA A 256 16.39 -16.99 6.47
CA ALA A 256 16.92 -16.13 5.41
C ALA A 256 17.77 -14.96 5.94
N GLY A 257 17.99 -14.85 7.25
CA GLY A 257 18.75 -13.76 7.88
C GLY A 257 17.98 -12.45 7.98
N LEU A 258 16.65 -12.49 7.89
CA LEU A 258 15.79 -11.31 7.94
C LEU A 258 15.10 -11.20 9.31
N ASN A 259 14.81 -9.97 9.74
CA ASN A 259 13.93 -9.73 10.87
C ASN A 259 12.50 -10.24 10.53
N PRO A 260 11.86 -11.09 11.35
CA PRO A 260 10.52 -11.60 11.08
C PRO A 260 9.42 -10.54 11.34
N ALA A 261 9.53 -9.38 10.72
CA ALA A 261 8.53 -8.33 10.71
C ALA A 261 7.45 -8.64 9.67
N ILE A 262 6.24 -8.96 10.13
CA ILE A 262 5.14 -9.46 9.30
C ILE A 262 3.96 -8.49 9.33
N MET A 263 3.52 -8.06 8.16
CA MET A 263 2.22 -7.42 7.98
C MET A 263 1.19 -8.45 7.48
N ILE A 264 -0.06 -8.37 7.94
CA ILE A 264 -1.13 -9.29 7.51
C ILE A 264 -2.24 -8.50 6.82
N ASP A 265 -2.51 -8.82 5.55
CA ASP A 265 -3.63 -8.30 4.78
C ASP A 265 -4.89 -9.07 5.15
N ALA A 266 -5.87 -8.37 5.72
CA ALA A 266 -7.13 -8.95 6.16
C ALA A 266 -8.10 -9.19 5.01
N SER A 267 -7.89 -8.56 3.84
CA SER A 267 -8.72 -8.66 2.65
C SER A 267 -8.23 -9.79 1.72
N HIS A 268 -8.47 -9.65 0.42
CA HIS A 268 -7.95 -10.50 -0.64
C HIS A 268 -8.14 -12.00 -0.39
N ALA A 269 -7.08 -12.81 -0.46
CA ALA A 269 -7.23 -14.26 -0.31
C ALA A 269 -7.40 -14.66 1.16
N ASN A 270 -7.01 -13.81 2.12
CA ASN A 270 -7.27 -14.03 3.54
C ASN A 270 -8.74 -13.85 3.90
N SER A 271 -9.45 -12.92 3.25
CA SER A 271 -10.90 -12.78 3.37
C SER A 271 -11.70 -13.73 2.46
N SER A 272 -11.02 -14.61 1.71
CA SER A 272 -11.62 -15.39 0.62
C SER A 272 -12.35 -14.53 -0.43
N LYS A 273 -11.87 -13.28 -0.63
CA LYS A 273 -12.45 -12.24 -1.49
C LYS A 273 -13.85 -11.78 -1.08
N ASP A 274 -14.20 -11.99 0.18
CA ASP A 274 -15.45 -11.55 0.77
C ASP A 274 -15.16 -10.52 1.89
N PRO A 275 -15.48 -9.22 1.70
CA PRO A 275 -15.13 -8.17 2.65
C PRO A 275 -15.68 -8.43 4.06
N GLU A 276 -16.82 -9.13 4.18
CA GLU A 276 -17.44 -9.44 5.47
C GLU A 276 -16.61 -10.43 6.32
N ASN A 277 -15.60 -11.06 5.73
CA ASN A 277 -14.64 -11.89 6.47
C ASN A 277 -13.47 -11.09 7.05
N GLN A 278 -13.22 -9.86 6.61
CA GLN A 278 -12.11 -9.04 7.17
C GLN A 278 -12.20 -8.90 8.70
N PRO A 279 -13.37 -8.65 9.33
CA PRO A 279 -13.46 -8.58 10.79
C PRO A 279 -13.04 -9.87 11.50
N LYS A 280 -13.31 -11.04 10.92
CA LYS A 280 -12.89 -12.34 11.48
C LYS A 280 -11.38 -12.50 11.42
N VAL A 281 -10.77 -12.13 10.30
CA VAL A 281 -9.31 -12.13 10.14
C VAL A 281 -8.65 -11.18 11.14
N LEU A 282 -9.19 -9.97 11.30
CA LEU A 282 -8.68 -8.96 12.23
C LEU A 282 -8.82 -9.38 13.70
N ALA A 283 -9.91 -10.08 14.06
CA ALA A 283 -10.08 -10.64 15.39
C ALA A 283 -9.02 -11.72 15.71
N ASP A 284 -8.70 -12.59 14.74
CA ASP A 284 -7.64 -13.60 14.90
C ASP A 284 -6.26 -12.95 15.09
N ILE A 285 -5.92 -11.98 14.24
CA ILE A 285 -4.68 -11.19 14.35
C ILE A 285 -4.61 -10.49 15.72
N GLY A 286 -5.72 -9.87 16.15
CA GLY A 286 -5.82 -9.22 17.46
C GLY A 286 -5.58 -10.20 18.61
N ASN A 287 -6.08 -11.42 18.53
CA ASN A 287 -5.85 -12.47 19.54
C ASN A 287 -4.37 -12.89 19.59
N GLN A 288 -3.72 -13.07 18.44
CA GLN A 288 -2.28 -13.38 18.37
C GLN A 288 -1.43 -12.28 19.01
N MET A 289 -1.71 -11.02 18.68
CA MET A 289 -1.03 -9.87 19.29
C MET A 289 -1.27 -9.80 20.79
N ALA A 290 -2.52 -9.95 21.23
CA ALA A 290 -2.89 -9.92 22.64
C ALA A 290 -2.23 -11.05 23.45
N ALA A 291 -1.91 -12.18 22.81
CA ALA A 291 -1.14 -13.28 23.39
C ALA A 291 0.38 -13.00 23.46
N GLY A 292 0.85 -11.85 22.96
CA GLY A 292 2.24 -11.42 23.05
C GLY A 292 3.03 -11.50 21.75
N ASP A 293 2.41 -11.83 20.60
CA ASP A 293 3.16 -11.90 19.33
C ASP A 293 3.64 -10.49 18.90
N ARG A 294 4.97 -10.32 18.90
CA ARG A 294 5.66 -9.08 18.51
C ARG A 294 6.09 -9.05 17.04
N ARG A 295 5.96 -10.17 16.34
CA ARG A 295 6.36 -10.30 14.92
C ARG A 295 5.33 -9.68 13.99
N ILE A 296 4.08 -9.57 14.44
CA ILE A 296 3.02 -8.85 13.74
C ILE A 296 3.24 -7.34 13.94
N VAL A 297 3.80 -6.72 12.90
CA VAL A 297 4.15 -5.28 12.87
C VAL A 297 3.07 -4.43 12.23
N GLY A 298 2.17 -5.04 11.45
CA GLY A 298 1.08 -4.29 10.84
C GLY A 298 -0.04 -5.12 10.25
N VAL A 299 -1.10 -4.43 9.83
CA VAL A 299 -2.21 -5.00 9.08
C VAL A 299 -2.59 -4.14 7.89
N MET A 300 -3.23 -4.76 6.89
CA MET A 300 -3.84 -4.07 5.75
C MET A 300 -5.33 -4.36 5.69
N ILE A 301 -6.14 -3.31 5.50
CA ILE A 301 -7.61 -3.36 5.55
C ILE A 301 -8.19 -2.61 4.35
N GLU A 302 -9.10 -3.23 3.61
CA GLU A 302 -9.85 -2.57 2.55
C GLU A 302 -11.20 -2.08 3.09
N SER A 303 -11.32 -0.77 3.26
CA SER A 303 -12.50 -0.10 3.82
C SER A 303 -12.88 1.13 3.01
N ASN A 304 -14.16 1.48 3.01
CA ASN A 304 -14.64 2.69 2.36
C ASN A 304 -15.78 3.30 3.18
N LEU A 305 -16.34 4.42 2.73
CA LEU A 305 -17.51 5.02 3.37
C LEU A 305 -18.71 4.06 3.36
N VAL A 306 -18.87 3.33 2.25
CA VAL A 306 -19.95 2.36 2.02
C VAL A 306 -19.38 0.98 1.73
N ALA A 307 -19.95 -0.05 2.36
CA ALA A 307 -19.54 -1.44 2.19
C ALA A 307 -19.79 -1.99 0.77
N GLY A 308 -19.12 -3.10 0.46
CA GLY A 308 -19.28 -3.83 -0.78
C GLY A 308 -18.58 -3.18 -1.97
N ARG A 309 -19.04 -3.54 -3.17
CA ARG A 309 -18.55 -3.02 -4.45
C ARG A 309 -19.73 -2.75 -5.39
N GLN A 310 -19.47 -1.92 -6.39
CA GLN A 310 -20.34 -1.71 -7.53
C GLN A 310 -19.57 -1.89 -8.85
N ASP A 311 -20.31 -2.17 -9.93
CA ASP A 311 -19.75 -2.25 -11.27
C ASP A 311 -19.81 -0.87 -11.94
N LEU A 312 -18.73 -0.51 -12.64
CA LEU A 312 -18.72 0.65 -13.53
C LEU A 312 -19.51 0.32 -14.80
N VAL A 313 -20.72 0.87 -14.92
CA VAL A 313 -21.63 0.67 -16.06
C VAL A 313 -21.92 2.02 -16.69
N ALA A 314 -21.71 2.14 -18.01
CA ALA A 314 -21.90 3.40 -18.73
C ALA A 314 -23.32 3.96 -18.53
N GLY A 315 -23.41 5.25 -18.17
CA GLY A 315 -24.67 5.95 -17.93
C GLY A 315 -25.34 5.67 -16.59
N LYS A 316 -24.78 4.80 -15.74
CA LYS A 316 -25.26 4.56 -14.38
C LYS A 316 -24.45 5.39 -13.38
N GLU A 317 -25.14 6.19 -12.57
CA GLU A 317 -24.52 6.94 -11.48
C GLU A 317 -23.94 5.98 -10.43
N LEU A 318 -22.72 6.26 -9.97
CA LEU A 318 -22.03 5.49 -8.94
C LEU A 318 -22.51 5.91 -7.56
N VAL A 319 -22.69 4.95 -6.67
CA VAL A 319 -22.93 5.20 -5.25
C VAL A 319 -21.69 5.86 -4.66
N TYR A 320 -21.88 7.06 -4.09
CA TYR A 320 -20.81 7.82 -3.46
C TYR A 320 -20.12 7.01 -2.35
N GLY A 321 -18.78 6.97 -2.38
CA GLY A 321 -18.00 6.29 -1.35
C GLY A 321 -18.10 4.75 -1.34
N GLN A 322 -18.58 4.13 -2.42
CA GLN A 322 -18.56 2.68 -2.60
C GLN A 322 -17.55 2.26 -3.66
N SER A 323 -16.77 1.20 -3.40
CA SER A 323 -15.69 0.75 -4.29
C SER A 323 -16.17 0.30 -5.67
N ILE A 324 -15.43 0.65 -6.73
CA ILE A 324 -15.63 0.11 -8.09
C ILE A 324 -14.69 -1.07 -8.43
N THR A 325 -13.94 -1.56 -7.44
CA THR A 325 -12.97 -2.65 -7.57
C THR A 325 -13.29 -3.82 -6.64
N ASP A 326 -12.42 -4.18 -5.68
CA ASP A 326 -12.80 -5.17 -4.66
C ASP A 326 -13.78 -4.57 -3.66
N GLY A 327 -14.62 -5.43 -3.08
CA GLY A 327 -15.53 -5.04 -2.01
C GLY A 327 -14.76 -4.59 -0.76
N CYS A 328 -15.23 -3.54 -0.11
CA CYS A 328 -14.66 -3.00 1.11
C CYS A 328 -15.63 -3.21 2.28
N ILE A 329 -15.13 -3.19 3.52
CA ILE A 329 -16.00 -2.98 4.70
C ILE A 329 -16.45 -1.50 4.76
N ASP A 330 -17.56 -1.23 5.45
CA ASP A 330 -18.04 0.15 5.67
C ASP A 330 -17.26 0.89 6.77
N TRP A 331 -17.62 2.16 6.95
CA TRP A 331 -17.00 3.04 7.93
C TRP A 331 -17.20 2.56 9.38
N ASP A 332 -18.40 2.14 9.77
CA ASP A 332 -18.69 1.74 11.15
C ASP A 332 -17.95 0.45 11.54
N THR A 333 -17.86 -0.50 10.60
CA THR A 333 -17.02 -1.70 10.76
C THR A 333 -15.55 -1.33 10.84
N THR A 334 -15.10 -0.32 10.09
CA THR A 334 -13.72 0.19 10.15
C THR A 334 -13.38 0.75 11.53
N VAL A 335 -14.26 1.60 12.09
CA VAL A 335 -14.09 2.15 13.44
C VAL A 335 -14.00 1.04 14.48
N THR A 336 -14.88 0.04 14.38
CA THR A 336 -14.90 -1.12 15.29
C THR A 336 -13.61 -1.94 15.20
N ALA A 337 -13.14 -2.19 13.98
CA ALA A 337 -11.91 -2.92 13.73
C ALA A 337 -10.68 -2.21 14.29
N LEU A 338 -10.55 -0.90 14.07
CA LEU A 338 -9.43 -0.10 14.58
C LEU A 338 -9.39 -0.08 16.11
N ASN A 339 -10.53 0.13 16.77
CA ASN A 339 -10.60 0.07 18.23
C ASN A 339 -10.24 -1.33 18.78
N THR A 340 -10.68 -2.39 18.09
CA THR A 340 -10.34 -3.77 18.48
C THR A 340 -8.83 -4.02 18.40
N LEU A 341 -8.17 -3.56 17.33
CA LEU A 341 -6.72 -3.67 17.16
C LEU A 341 -5.96 -2.82 18.19
N ALA A 342 -6.42 -1.61 18.49
CA ALA A 342 -5.82 -0.76 19.52
C ALA A 342 -5.84 -1.46 20.89
N HIS A 343 -6.97 -2.09 21.24
CA HIS A 343 -7.08 -2.87 22.47
C HIS A 343 -6.18 -4.12 22.48
N ALA A 344 -5.95 -4.76 21.34
CA ALA A 344 -5.00 -5.86 21.22
C ALA A 344 -3.55 -5.41 21.49
N VAL A 345 -3.17 -4.21 21.05
CA VAL A 345 -1.86 -3.61 21.36
C VAL A 345 -1.69 -3.38 22.87
N GLU A 346 -2.72 -2.87 23.56
CA GLU A 346 -2.70 -2.70 25.03
C GLU A 346 -2.49 -4.03 25.75
N LYS A 347 -3.20 -5.08 25.33
CA LYS A 347 -3.01 -6.43 25.89
C LYS A 347 -1.61 -6.96 25.64
N ARG A 348 -1.06 -6.76 24.44
CA ARG A 348 0.34 -7.13 24.12
C ARG A 348 1.33 -6.46 25.06
N ARG A 349 1.15 -5.17 25.35
CA ARG A 349 1.98 -4.40 26.30
C ARG A 349 1.94 -5.00 27.70
N ALA A 350 0.75 -5.36 28.18
CA ALA A 350 0.57 -5.94 29.52
C ALA A 350 1.30 -7.29 29.67
N VAL A 351 1.16 -8.18 28.69
CA VAL A 351 1.82 -9.50 28.71
C VAL A 351 3.34 -9.37 28.59
N THR A 352 3.82 -8.49 27.72
CA THR A 352 5.27 -8.31 27.50
C THR A 352 5.96 -7.71 28.73
N THR A 353 5.30 -6.78 29.43
CA THR A 353 5.85 -6.18 30.64
C THR A 353 5.97 -7.20 31.78
N GLN A 354 4.99 -8.09 31.92
CA GLN A 354 5.03 -9.18 32.91
C GLN A 354 6.10 -10.23 32.63
N ALA A 355 6.47 -10.45 31.36
CA ALA A 355 7.53 -11.40 30.99
C ALA A 355 8.96 -10.87 31.27
N VAL A 356 9.12 -9.56 31.44
CA VAL A 356 10.41 -8.89 31.71
C VAL A 356 10.63 -8.59 33.20
N ALA A 357 9.55 -8.55 33.99
CA ALA A 357 9.56 -8.34 35.44
C ALA A 357 9.81 -9.63 36.23
#